data_AF-X0ZQP8-F1
#
_entry.id   AF-X0ZQP8-F1
#
_cell.length_a   1.000
_cell.length_b   1.000
_cell.length_c   1.000
_cell.angle_alpha   90.00
_cell.angle_beta   90.00
_cell.angle_gamma   90.00
#
_symmetry.space_group_name_H-M   'P 1'
#
loop_
_entity.id
_entity.type
_entity.pdbx_description
1 polymer ?
#
loop_
_entity_poly.entity_id
_entity_poly.type
_entity_poly.pdbx_seq_one_letter_code
_entity_poly.pdbx_strand_id
1 'polypeptide(L)'
;MSQVKYHVEMSQNNQPVDWKLLYKDVIYVFKKDKEIRPKTLGQQKYIDAVKKNDIVFVIGPAGTGKTYLAVAIALSALKNKEVDRIILVRPAVEAGESLGYLPGDL
;
A
#
# COMPACT_ATOMS: atom_id res chain seq x y z
N MET A 1 14.97 -2.19 -5.53
CA MET A 1 15.11 -1.81 -6.95
C MET A 1 15.20 -0.29 -7.06
N SER A 2 16.12 0.24 -7.86
CA SER A 2 16.21 1.69 -8.16
C SER A 2 15.04 2.13 -9.06
N GLN A 3 14.51 3.34 -8.84
CA GLN A 3 13.47 3.96 -9.70
C GLN A 3 13.84 3.87 -11.19
N VAL A 4 15.11 4.12 -11.51
CA VAL A 4 15.65 4.08 -12.88
C VAL A 4 15.49 2.68 -13.50
N LYS A 5 15.76 1.62 -12.73
CA LYS A 5 15.66 0.24 -13.22
C LYS A 5 14.23 -0.14 -13.61
N TYR A 6 13.25 0.30 -12.82
CA TYR A 6 11.83 0.06 -13.11
C TYR A 6 11.36 0.77 -14.39
N HIS A 7 11.80 2.01 -14.62
CA HIS A 7 11.46 2.76 -15.84
C HIS A 7 12.05 2.10 -17.09
N VAL A 8 13.27 1.56 -17.01
CA VAL A 8 13.93 0.83 -18.10
C VAL A 8 13.18 -0.48 -18.41
N GLU A 9 12.85 -1.28 -17.40
CA GLU A 9 12.09 -2.54 -17.60
C GLU A 9 10.73 -2.31 -18.26
N MET A 10 9.98 -1.29 -17.84
CA MET A 10 8.66 -1.00 -18.41
C MET A 10 8.75 -0.50 -19.87
N SER A 11 9.78 0.30 -20.19
CA SER A 11 10.03 0.77 -21.56
C SER A 11 10.38 -0.40 -22.49
N GLN A 12 11.15 -1.38 -22.01
CA GLN A 12 11.50 -2.57 -22.79
C GLN A 12 10.31 -3.50 -23.05
N ASN A 13 9.33 -3.52 -22.14
CA ASN A 13 8.10 -4.30 -22.28
C ASN A 13 7.05 -3.65 -23.20
N ASN A 14 7.42 -2.58 -23.92
CA ASN A 14 6.57 -1.84 -24.87
C ASN A 14 5.22 -1.39 -24.28
N GLN A 15 5.15 -1.23 -22.95
CA GLN A 15 3.98 -0.67 -22.29
C GLN A 15 4.14 0.84 -22.21
N PRO A 16 3.30 1.65 -22.89
CA PRO A 16 3.32 3.08 -22.73
C PRO A 16 2.88 3.42 -21.30
N VAL A 17 3.82 3.92 -20.52
CA VAL A 17 3.57 4.36 -19.15
C VAL A 17 3.57 5.89 -19.12
N ASP A 18 2.46 6.48 -18.69
CA ASP A 18 2.45 7.89 -18.34
C ASP A 18 3.13 8.08 -16.98
N TRP A 19 4.40 8.47 -17.02
CA TRP A 19 5.22 8.68 -15.85
C TRP A 19 4.72 9.83 -14.96
N LYS A 20 3.99 10.81 -15.52
CA LYS A 20 3.45 11.93 -14.74
C LYS A 20 2.39 11.45 -13.73
N LEU A 21 1.68 10.36 -14.04
CA LEU A 21 0.73 9.73 -13.13
C LEU A 21 1.41 9.18 -11.87
N LEU A 22 2.62 8.61 -11.97
CA LEU A 22 3.34 8.07 -10.81
C LEU A 22 3.81 9.15 -9.83
N TYR A 23 4.09 10.35 -10.32
CA TYR A 23 4.55 11.46 -9.49
C TYR A 23 3.41 12.35 -8.98
N LYS A 24 2.17 12.05 -9.38
CA LYS A 24 0.98 12.84 -9.02
C LYS A 24 0.65 12.74 -7.53
N ASP A 25 0.74 11.53 -6.98
CA ASP A 25 0.27 11.27 -5.62
C ASP A 25 1.40 11.28 -4.60
N VAL A 26 1.19 12.08 -3.54
CA VAL A 26 2.05 12.18 -2.38
C VAL A 26 1.20 11.92 -1.15
N ILE A 27 1.60 10.92 -0.37
CA ILE A 27 0.97 10.62 0.90
C ILE A 27 1.80 11.29 1.99
N TYR A 28 1.20 12.30 2.64
CA TYR A 28 1.84 13.06 3.70
C TYR A 28 1.54 12.43 5.06
N VAL A 29 2.55 11.86 5.70
CA VAL A 29 2.46 11.33 7.06
C VAL A 29 2.82 12.39 8.12
N PHE A 30 2.68 12.05 9.40
CA PHE A 30 2.86 12.96 10.53
C PHE A 30 4.26 13.58 10.65
N LYS A 31 5.31 12.95 10.10
CA LYS A 31 6.66 13.52 10.12
C LYS A 31 6.82 14.52 8.97
N LYS A 32 7.12 15.78 9.32
CA LYS A 32 7.15 16.96 8.43
C LYS A 32 7.96 16.79 7.13
N ASP A 33 8.97 15.91 7.14
CA ASP A 33 9.90 15.71 6.02
C ASP A 33 9.89 14.29 5.44
N LYS A 34 8.86 13.47 5.72
CA LYS A 34 8.78 12.10 5.18
C LYS A 34 7.59 11.96 4.24
N GLU A 35 7.85 12.15 2.94
CA GLU A 35 6.88 11.88 1.89
C GLU A 35 6.88 10.38 1.54
N ILE A 36 5.69 9.81 1.39
CA ILE A 36 5.52 8.46 0.86
C ILE A 36 4.90 8.59 -0.53
N ARG A 37 5.59 8.06 -1.53
CA ARG A 37 5.17 8.10 -2.95
C ARG A 37 5.09 6.68 -3.51
N PRO A 38 4.13 6.40 -4.40
CA PRO A 38 4.13 5.15 -5.15
C PRO A 38 5.38 5.06 -6.01
N LYS A 39 5.98 3.87 -6.07
CA LYS A 39 7.18 3.57 -6.87
C LYS A 39 6.88 2.75 -8.12
N THR A 40 5.66 2.22 -8.22
CA THR A 40 5.22 1.36 -9.33
C THR A 40 3.80 1.71 -9.72
N LEU A 41 3.40 1.35 -10.95
CA LEU A 41 2.05 1.59 -11.44
C LEU A 41 0.99 0.84 -10.63
N GLY A 42 1.31 -0.36 -10.15
CA GLY A 42 0.43 -1.12 -9.27
C GLY A 42 0.14 -0.37 -7.96
N GLN A 43 1.14 0.31 -7.39
CA GLN A 43 0.98 1.12 -6.19
C GLN A 43 0.15 2.38 -6.47
N GLN A 44 0.34 3.02 -7.63
CA GLN A 44 -0.48 4.16 -8.05
C GLN A 44 -1.95 3.74 -8.21
N LYS A 45 -2.21 2.64 -8.93
CA LYS A 45 -3.55 2.06 -9.08
C LYS A 45 -4.19 1.72 -7.73
N TYR A 46 -3.39 1.22 -6.78
CA TYR A 46 -3.86 0.97 -5.42
C TYR A 46 -4.33 2.27 -4.74
N ILE A 47 -3.52 3.33 -4.76
CA ILE A 47 -3.89 4.62 -4.17
C ILE A 47 -5.15 5.20 -4.84
N ASP A 48 -5.23 5.14 -6.17
CA ASP A 48 -6.39 5.60 -6.93
C ASP A 48 -7.65 4.79 -6.59
N ALA A 49 -7.52 3.49 -6.35
CA ALA A 49 -8.65 2.64 -5.95
C ALA A 49 -9.19 3.06 -4.58
N VAL A 50 -8.31 3.35 -3.60
CA VAL A 50 -8.73 3.79 -2.26
C VAL A 50 -9.47 5.12 -2.30
N LYS A 51 -9.08 6.04 -3.19
CA LYS A 51 -9.77 7.34 -3.32
C LYS A 51 -11.16 7.26 -3.95
N LYS A 52 -11.45 6.17 -4.68
CA LYS A 52 -12.67 6.04 -5.50
C LYS A 52 -13.69 5.05 -4.94
N ASN A 53 -13.31 4.25 -3.95
CA ASN A 53 -14.12 3.14 -3.46
C ASN A 53 -14.07 3.10 -1.93
N ASP A 54 -15.19 2.75 -1.31
CA ASP A 54 -15.29 2.59 0.15
C ASP A 54 -14.53 1.37 0.66
N ILE A 55 -14.45 0.31 -0.15
CA ILE A 55 -13.80 -0.97 0.18
C ILE A 55 -12.83 -1.34 -0.94
N VAL A 56 -11.57 -1.66 -0.59
CA VAL A 56 -10.53 -2.05 -1.53
C VAL A 56 -9.81 -3.31 -1.04
N PHE A 57 -9.83 -4.36 -1.88
CA PHE A 57 -9.02 -5.55 -1.68
C PHE A 57 -7.70 -5.40 -2.44
N VAL A 58 -6.59 -5.63 -1.74
CA VAL A 58 -5.25 -5.50 -2.31
C VAL A 58 -4.54 -6.84 -2.20
N ILE A 59 -4.27 -7.45 -3.35
CA ILE A 59 -3.59 -8.74 -3.44
C ILE A 59 -2.21 -8.53 -4.07
N GLY A 60 -1.21 -9.25 -3.58
CA GLY A 60 0.11 -9.24 -4.21
C GLY A 60 1.18 -9.88 -3.33
N PRO A 61 2.39 -10.12 -3.89
CA PRO A 61 3.50 -10.74 -3.16
C PRO A 61 3.94 -9.96 -1.92
N ALA A 62 4.69 -10.61 -1.03
CA ALA A 62 5.35 -9.93 0.08
C ALA A 62 6.29 -8.81 -0.44
N GLY A 63 6.43 -7.72 0.33
CA GLY A 63 7.32 -6.61 -0.03
C GLY A 63 6.79 -5.61 -1.08
N THR A 64 5.60 -5.81 -1.65
CA THR A 64 5.01 -4.90 -2.66
C THR A 64 4.37 -3.63 -2.08
N GLY A 65 4.38 -3.46 -0.76
CA GLY A 65 3.94 -2.23 -0.09
C GLY A 65 2.45 -2.16 0.26
N LYS A 66 1.70 -3.27 0.16
CA LYS A 66 0.25 -3.33 0.48
C LYS A 66 -0.07 -2.72 1.86
N THR A 67 0.50 -3.30 2.92
CA THR A 67 0.29 -2.83 4.30
C THR A 67 0.88 -1.45 4.54
N TYR A 68 2.08 -1.19 4.01
CA TYR A 68 2.79 0.07 4.22
C TYR A 68 2.02 1.27 3.63
N LEU A 69 1.53 1.14 2.40
CA LEU A 69 0.74 2.17 1.74
C LEU A 69 -0.65 2.30 2.37
N ALA A 70 -1.30 1.21 2.78
CA ALA A 70 -2.57 1.26 3.51
C ALA A 70 -2.47 2.13 4.76
N VAL A 71 -1.45 1.88 5.58
CA VAL A 71 -1.19 2.63 6.81
C VAL A 71 -0.86 4.09 6.49
N ALA A 72 -0.05 4.35 5.47
CA ALA A 72 0.29 5.71 5.07
C ALA A 72 -0.96 6.52 4.67
N ILE A 73 -1.86 5.93 3.87
CA ILE A 73 -3.11 6.57 3.45
C ILE A 73 -4.01 6.83 4.65
N ALA A 74 -4.19 5.84 5.52
CA ALA A 74 -5.02 5.97 6.73
C ALA A 74 -4.50 7.08 7.68
N LEU A 75 -3.18 7.16 7.87
CA LEU A 75 -2.55 8.22 8.68
C LEU A 75 -2.73 9.60 8.04
N SER A 76 -2.67 9.70 6.71
CA SER A 76 -2.93 10.96 5.99
C SER A 76 -4.39 11.41 6.18
N ALA A 77 -5.34 10.48 6.04
CA ALA A 77 -6.77 10.76 6.26
C ALA A 77 -7.04 11.24 7.70
N LEU A 78 -6.44 10.56 8.69
CA LEU A 78 -6.55 10.96 10.10
C LEU A 78 -5.96 12.36 10.35
N LYS A 79 -4.78 12.64 9.78
CA LYS A 79 -4.12 13.96 9.89
C LYS A 79 -4.95 15.07 9.26
N ASN A 80 -5.59 14.79 8.12
CA ASN A 80 -6.46 15.73 7.40
C ASN A 80 -7.85 15.84 8.03
N LYS A 81 -8.13 15.11 9.12
CA LYS A 81 -9.46 15.03 9.76
C LYS A 81 -10.56 14.51 8.84
N GLU A 82 -10.19 13.69 7.86
CA GLU A 82 -11.14 12.97 7.00
C GLU A 82 -11.75 11.77 7.74
N VAL A 83 -11.06 11.28 8.78
CA VAL A 83 -11.53 10.21 9.68
C VAL A 83 -11.16 10.53 11.14
N ASP A 84 -11.96 10.04 12.09
CA ASP A 84 -11.71 10.25 13.53
C ASP A 84 -10.83 9.17 14.17
N ARG A 85 -10.78 7.97 13.59
CA ARG A 85 -10.07 6.81 14.16
C ARG A 85 -9.59 5.84 13.09
N ILE A 86 -8.49 5.15 13.37
CA ILE A 86 -7.94 4.06 12.57
C ILE A 86 -8.09 2.76 13.36
N ILE A 87 -8.58 1.70 12.72
CA ILE A 87 -8.66 0.36 13.29
C ILE A 87 -7.75 -0.55 12.48
N LEU A 88 -6.78 -1.18 13.15
CA LEU A 88 -5.88 -2.16 12.54
C LEU A 88 -6.26 -3.54 13.06
N VAL A 89 -6.54 -4.46 12.13
CA VAL A 89 -6.85 -5.86 12.46
C VAL A 89 -5.80 -6.73 11.81
N ARG A 90 -5.30 -7.71 12.56
CA ARG A 90 -4.49 -8.80 12.04
C ARG A 90 -5.17 -10.12 12.40
N PRO A 91 -5.12 -11.15 11.53
CA PRO A 91 -5.53 -12.48 11.92
C PRO A 91 -4.64 -12.99 13.07
N ALA A 92 -5.20 -13.85 13.92
CA ALA A 92 -4.46 -14.42 15.05
C ALA A 92 -3.35 -15.41 14.63
N VAL A 93 -3.36 -15.84 13.38
CA VAL A 93 -2.49 -16.89 12.84
C VAL A 93 -1.80 -16.36 11.59
N GLU A 94 -0.48 -16.50 11.50
CA GLU A 94 0.27 -16.16 10.29
C GLU A 94 0.24 -17.32 9.29
N ALA A 95 0.27 -17.00 8.00
CA ALA A 95 0.32 -18.02 6.95
C ALA A 95 1.63 -18.80 7.03
N GLY A 96 1.58 -20.04 7.51
CA GLY A 96 2.73 -20.93 7.64
C GLY A 96 3.01 -21.43 9.06
N GLU A 97 2.37 -20.87 10.09
CA GLU A 97 2.39 -21.50 11.41
C GLU A 97 1.34 -22.62 11.46
N SER A 98 1.79 -23.83 11.78
CA SER A 98 0.88 -24.93 12.12
C SER A 98 0.20 -24.54 13.42
N LEU A 99 -1.14 -24.48 13.40
CA LEU A 99 -1.96 -24.20 14.56
C LEU A 99 -1.56 -25.17 15.68
N GLY A 100 -0.71 -24.72 16.62
CA GLY A 100 -0.67 -25.33 17.93
C GLY A 100 -2.02 -25.03 18.55
N TYR A 101 -2.86 -26.06 18.60
CA TYR A 101 -4.19 -26.18 19.19
C TYR A 101 -4.74 -24.98 19.98
N LEU A 102 -6.02 -24.67 19.76
CA LEU A 102 -6.75 -23.66 20.51
C LEU A 102 -6.93 -24.13 21.97
N PRO A 103 -7.08 -23.22 22.95
CA PRO A 103 -7.42 -23.61 24.32
C PRO A 103 -8.79 -24.29 24.31
N GLY A 104 -8.80 -25.63 24.46
CA GLY A 104 -10.00 -26.47 24.33
C GLY A 104 -9.80 -27.78 23.54
N ASP A 105 -8.61 -28.03 22.97
CA ASP A 105 -8.30 -29.28 22.26
C ASP A 105 -7.78 -30.43 23.18
N LEU A 106 -8.22 -30.47 24.44
CA LEU A 106 -8.15 -31.66 25.33
C LEU A 106 -9.44 -31.78 26.14
#